data_AF-A0A352CL03-F1
#
_entry.id   AF-A0A352CL03-F1
#
_cell.length_a   1.000
_cell.length_b   1.000
_cell.length_c   1.000
_cell.angle_alpha   90.00
_cell.angle_beta   90.00
_cell.angle_gamma   90.00
#
_symmetry.space_group_name_H-M   'P 1'
#
loop_
_entity.id
_entity.type
_entity.pdbx_description
1 polymer ?
#
loop_
_entity_poly.entity_id
_entity_poly.type
_entity_poly.pdbx_seq_one_letter_code
_entity_poly.pdbx_strand_id
1 'polypeptide(L)'
;LTLILVTHDRYFLDNVCQEVWELEGSQLHVYKGDYENYLEKKTARVESDKASVDKARNLYRRELEWMRKQPKARTTKSKSRQDNFYTIAEKASKQTQEASLQLSMKMSRLGGKIIELKKIYKSYGDTIILKGFDYTFKKGERVGIIGANGVGKSTFTNILQGIEEADSGKINVGDTIVFGNYSQQGLQLKEDQRVIEFVKNIAENFPLATGGSLSAAQFLQLFLFEPDKQYTYISKLSGGEKRRLHLLSILFRNPNFLILDEPTNDLDLPTLAVLENFLLEFGGCLLIISHDRYFMDRLVDHLLVFEGDGVIRDFPGHYSQYRQEVGKKESTEKKGAGATIETSAQHISAAVVATAEKKSLSFKEKREFELLEKELQTLNEEKKKIGEQLASGTCSYEQLTELSLRMEHVSSTIDSKEMRWLELSERN
;
A
#
# COMPACT_ATOMS: atom_id res chain seq x y z
N LEU A 1 -29.11 3.66 14.24
CA LEU A 1 -28.90 4.49 13.04
C LEU A 1 -28.25 3.58 12.01
N THR A 2 -28.81 3.44 10.80
CA THR A 2 -28.22 2.60 9.74
C THR A 2 -27.61 3.52 8.70
N LEU A 3 -26.31 3.41 8.47
CA LEU A 3 -25.57 4.19 7.46
C LEU A 3 -25.24 3.27 6.29
N ILE A 4 -25.69 3.66 5.09
CA ILE A 4 -25.30 3.03 3.83
C ILE A 4 -24.49 4.08 3.07
N LEU A 5 -23.26 3.72 2.70
CA LEU A 5 -22.33 4.59 2.02
C LEU A 5 -21.57 3.80 0.95
N VAL A 6 -21.18 4.51 -0.10
CA VAL A 6 -20.30 3.99 -1.15
C VAL A 6 -18.97 4.71 -1.00
N THR A 7 -17.91 3.98 -0.69
CA THR A 7 -16.56 4.54 -0.51
C THR A 7 -15.50 3.60 -1.06
N HIS A 8 -14.38 4.17 -1.48
CA HIS A 8 -13.18 3.44 -1.87
C HIS A 8 -12.07 3.55 -0.80
N ASP A 9 -12.29 4.32 0.27
CA ASP A 9 -11.34 4.45 1.36
C ASP A 9 -11.30 3.17 2.20
N ARG A 10 -10.21 2.40 2.03
CA ARG A 10 -9.96 1.13 2.73
C ARG A 10 -9.91 1.33 4.24
N TYR A 11 -9.30 2.41 4.71
CA TYR A 11 -9.19 2.68 6.13
C TYR A 11 -10.56 2.99 6.75
N PHE A 12 -11.39 3.74 6.04
CA PHE A 12 -12.75 4.00 6.48
C PHE A 12 -13.58 2.71 6.53
N LEU A 13 -13.50 1.88 5.49
CA LEU A 13 -14.19 0.58 5.44
C LEU A 13 -13.77 -0.32 6.61
N ASP A 14 -12.48 -0.34 6.95
CA ASP A 14 -11.95 -1.21 8.00
C ASP A 14 -12.37 -0.77 9.41
N ASN A 15 -12.44 0.55 9.68
CA ASN A 15 -12.71 1.06 11.02
C ASN A 15 -14.20 1.32 11.32
N VAL A 16 -15.01 1.59 10.29
CA VAL A 16 -16.39 2.08 10.47
C VAL A 16 -17.43 1.05 10.02
N CYS A 17 -17.15 0.28 8.97
CA CYS A 17 -18.13 -0.63 8.40
C CYS A 17 -18.20 -1.96 9.16
N GLN A 18 -19.42 -2.44 9.38
CA GLN A 18 -19.69 -3.75 10.00
C GLN A 18 -20.08 -4.80 8.95
N GLU A 19 -20.58 -4.34 7.80
CA GLU A 19 -20.95 -5.17 6.65
C GLU A 19 -20.47 -4.51 5.36
N VAL A 20 -19.91 -5.31 4.46
CA VAL A 20 -19.44 -4.89 3.13
C VAL A 20 -20.31 -5.56 2.08
N TRP A 21 -20.91 -4.75 1.21
CA TRP A 21 -21.75 -5.22 0.11
C TRP A 21 -20.99 -5.05 -1.20
N GLU A 22 -20.65 -6.16 -1.84
CA GLU A 22 -19.94 -6.20 -3.11
C GLU A 22 -20.91 -6.51 -4.25
N LEU A 23 -20.94 -5.65 -5.27
CA LEU A 23 -21.71 -5.88 -6.48
C LEU A 23 -20.75 -6.27 -7.62
N GLU A 24 -20.80 -7.54 -8.05
CA GLU A 24 -19.96 -8.07 -9.12
C GLU A 24 -20.80 -8.94 -10.07
N GLY A 25 -20.67 -8.74 -11.39
CA GLY A 25 -21.35 -9.60 -12.37
C GLY A 25 -22.89 -9.63 -12.27
N SER A 26 -23.51 -8.52 -11.86
CA SER A 26 -24.96 -8.43 -11.54
C SER A 26 -25.39 -9.27 -10.33
N GLN A 27 -24.45 -9.71 -9.49
CA GLN A 27 -24.70 -10.43 -8.24
C GLN A 27 -24.25 -9.57 -7.06
N LEU A 28 -25.05 -9.57 -5.99
CA LEU A 28 -24.73 -8.90 -4.73
C LEU A 28 -24.22 -9.93 -3.73
N HIS A 29 -23.01 -9.73 -3.23
CA HIS A 29 -22.39 -10.53 -2.20
C HIS A 29 -22.26 -9.71 -0.92
N VAL A 30 -22.76 -10.24 0.18
CA VAL A 30 -22.74 -9.56 1.48
C VAL A 30 -21.74 -10.25 2.39
N TYR A 31 -20.82 -9.48 2.92
CA TYR A 31 -19.78 -9.93 3.85
C TYR A 31 -19.96 -9.24 5.18
N LYS A 32 -19.98 -10.04 6.26
CA LYS A 32 -19.99 -9.52 7.63
C LYS A 32 -18.56 -9.45 8.15
N GLY A 33 -18.20 -8.31 8.72
CA GLY A 33 -16.86 -8.02 9.22
C GLY A 33 -16.28 -6.72 8.66
N ASP A 34 -15.02 -6.50 9.02
CA ASP A 34 -14.15 -5.43 8.53
C ASP A 34 -13.71 -5.66 7.07
N TYR A 35 -12.92 -4.72 6.54
CA TYR A 35 -12.46 -4.76 5.16
C TYR A 35 -11.44 -5.89 4.93
N GLU A 36 -10.59 -6.17 5.92
CA GLU A 36 -9.62 -7.28 5.87
C GLU A 36 -10.31 -8.63 5.72
N ASN A 37 -11.34 -8.92 6.53
CA ASN A 37 -12.11 -10.17 6.43
C ASN A 37 -12.90 -10.27 5.11
N TYR A 38 -13.40 -9.14 4.59
CA TYR A 38 -13.97 -9.10 3.24
C TYR A 38 -12.95 -9.55 2.19
N LEU A 39 -11.71 -9.04 2.26
CA LEU A 39 -10.66 -9.38 1.31
C LEU A 39 -10.31 -10.88 1.38
N GLU A 40 -10.15 -11.44 2.57
CA GLU A 40 -9.88 -12.88 2.77
C GLU A 40 -11.01 -13.76 2.24
N LYS A 41 -12.27 -13.42 2.54
CA LYS A 41 -13.43 -14.18 2.04
C LYS A 41 -13.55 -14.07 0.52
N LYS A 42 -13.24 -12.90 -0.04
CA LYS A 42 -13.23 -12.67 -1.48
C LYS A 42 -12.15 -13.49 -2.17
N THR A 43 -10.92 -13.52 -1.65
CA THR A 43 -9.85 -14.34 -2.22
C THR A 43 -10.21 -15.82 -2.17
N ALA A 44 -10.72 -16.31 -1.04
CA ALA A 44 -11.19 -17.69 -0.91
C ALA A 44 -12.34 -18.02 -1.90
N ARG A 45 -13.27 -17.09 -2.13
CA ARG A 45 -14.33 -17.23 -3.15
C ARG A 45 -13.73 -17.35 -4.54
N VAL A 46 -12.87 -16.41 -4.93
CA VAL A 46 -12.24 -16.38 -6.25
C VAL A 46 -11.43 -17.65 -6.50
N GLU A 47 -10.70 -18.15 -5.51
CA GLU A 47 -9.96 -19.42 -5.60
C GLU A 47 -10.89 -20.63 -5.77
N SER A 48 -11.98 -20.69 -4.99
CA SER A 48 -13.00 -21.72 -5.13
C SER A 48 -13.66 -21.69 -6.51
N ASP A 49 -13.99 -20.50 -7.01
CA ASP A 49 -14.59 -20.31 -8.32
C ASP A 49 -13.63 -20.73 -9.43
N LYS A 50 -12.36 -20.32 -9.37
CA LYS A 50 -11.30 -20.79 -10.29
C LYS A 50 -11.17 -22.31 -10.29
N ALA A 51 -11.11 -22.93 -9.11
CA ALA A 51 -11.04 -24.39 -8.99
C ALA A 51 -12.28 -25.09 -9.57
N SER A 52 -13.46 -24.48 -9.43
CA SER A 52 -14.70 -25.00 -10.01
C SER A 52 -14.72 -24.90 -11.54
N VAL A 53 -14.22 -23.78 -12.09
CA VAL A 53 -14.11 -23.53 -13.53
C VAL A 53 -13.07 -24.45 -14.16
N ASP A 54 -11.94 -24.69 -13.50
CA ASP A 54 -10.91 -25.61 -13.99
C ASP A 54 -11.39 -27.07 -14.00
N LYS A 55 -12.12 -27.49 -12.97
CA LYS A 55 -12.81 -28.79 -12.96
C LYS A 55 -13.82 -28.88 -14.11
N ALA A 56 -14.62 -27.83 -14.33
CA ALA A 56 -15.58 -27.77 -15.44
C ALA A 56 -14.89 -27.81 -16.81
N ARG A 57 -13.77 -27.11 -17.01
CA ARG A 57 -12.97 -27.14 -18.24
C ARG A 57 -12.39 -28.52 -18.52
N ASN A 58 -11.88 -29.20 -17.51
CA ASN A 58 -11.37 -30.56 -17.66
C ASN A 58 -12.49 -31.56 -18.01
N LEU A 59 -13.66 -31.42 -17.39
CA LEU A 59 -14.86 -32.18 -17.77
C LEU A 59 -15.31 -31.86 -19.20
N TYR A 60 -15.32 -30.59 -19.58
CA TYR A 60 -15.67 -30.14 -20.92
C TYR A 60 -14.76 -30.76 -21.98
N ARG A 61 -13.43 -30.80 -21.76
CA ARG A 61 -12.48 -31.46 -22.69
C ARG A 61 -12.82 -32.95 -22.88
N ARG A 62 -13.08 -33.68 -21.79
CA ARG A 62 -13.43 -35.11 -21.84
C ARG A 62 -14.76 -35.36 -22.54
N GLU A 63 -15.77 -34.55 -22.26
CA GLU A 63 -17.09 -34.67 -22.90
C GLU A 63 -17.05 -34.21 -24.37
N LEU A 64 -16.19 -33.24 -24.72
CA LEU A 64 -15.95 -32.83 -26.12
C LEU A 64 -15.30 -33.95 -26.93
N GLU A 65 -14.34 -34.69 -26.35
CA GLU A 65 -13.80 -35.91 -26.97
C GLU A 65 -14.86 -37.00 -27.16
N TRP A 66 -15.75 -37.18 -26.19
CA TRP A 66 -16.90 -38.10 -26.30
C TRP A 66 -17.90 -37.64 -27.38
N MET A 67 -18.16 -36.33 -27.49
CA MET A 67 -18.98 -35.74 -28.54
C MET A 67 -18.36 -35.89 -29.94
N ARG A 68 -17.02 -35.84 -30.06
CA ARG A 68 -16.30 -36.07 -31.32
C ARG A 68 -16.23 -37.54 -31.74
N LYS A 69 -16.21 -38.49 -30.78
CA LYS A 69 -16.22 -39.93 -31.09
C LYS A 69 -17.52 -40.34 -31.78
N GLN A 70 -17.45 -41.01 -32.93
CA GLN A 70 -18.61 -41.62 -33.57
C GLN A 70 -19.08 -42.85 -32.76
N PRO A 71 -20.40 -43.06 -32.60
CA PRO A 71 -20.90 -44.26 -31.93
C PRO A 71 -20.52 -45.51 -32.73
N LYS A 72 -20.08 -46.58 -32.05
CA LYS A 72 -19.83 -47.88 -32.66
C LYS A 72 -21.15 -48.66 -32.71
N ALA A 73 -21.48 -49.18 -33.90
CA ALA A 73 -22.75 -49.87 -34.20
C ALA A 73 -24.01 -49.01 -33.98
N ARG A 74 -25.19 -49.51 -34.41
CA ARG A 74 -26.52 -48.86 -34.39
C ARG A 74 -27.00 -48.43 -32.98
N THR A 75 -26.27 -47.54 -32.32
CA THR A 75 -26.57 -46.98 -31.01
C THR A 75 -26.59 -45.46 -31.12
N THR A 76 -27.48 -44.82 -30.37
CA THR A 76 -27.59 -43.36 -30.31
C THR A 76 -26.86 -42.83 -29.07
N LYS A 77 -26.29 -41.63 -29.17
CA LYS A 77 -25.73 -40.93 -28.01
C LYS A 77 -26.85 -40.56 -27.04
N SER A 78 -26.59 -40.66 -25.74
CA SER A 78 -27.55 -40.29 -24.71
C SER A 78 -27.88 -38.79 -24.77
N LYS A 79 -29.17 -38.45 -24.88
CA LYS A 79 -29.66 -37.07 -24.87
C LYS A 79 -29.33 -36.32 -23.57
N SER A 80 -29.52 -36.96 -22.41
CA SER A 80 -29.16 -36.37 -21.10
C SER A 80 -27.69 -35.98 -21.02
N ARG A 81 -26.79 -36.72 -21.68
CA ARG A 81 -25.37 -36.41 -21.70
C ARG A 81 -25.02 -35.26 -22.65
N GLN A 82 -25.79 -35.12 -23.74
CA GLN A 82 -25.70 -33.97 -24.66
C GLN A 82 -26.18 -32.69 -23.97
N ASP A 83 -27.29 -32.75 -23.24
CA ASP A 83 -27.81 -31.60 -22.48
C ASP A 83 -26.81 -31.17 -21.39
N ASN A 84 -26.24 -32.15 -20.67
CA ASN A 84 -25.17 -31.89 -19.71
C ASN A 84 -23.94 -31.25 -20.36
N PHE A 85 -23.57 -31.65 -21.58
CA PHE A 85 -22.46 -31.03 -22.31
C PHE A 85 -22.69 -29.53 -22.55
N TYR A 86 -23.90 -29.11 -22.94
CA TYR A 86 -24.21 -27.68 -23.12
C TYR A 86 -24.13 -26.90 -21.80
N THR A 87 -24.65 -27.45 -20.69
CA THR A 87 -24.54 -26.78 -19.37
C THR A 87 -23.09 -26.69 -18.87
N ILE A 88 -22.26 -27.70 -19.15
CA ILE A 88 -20.84 -27.70 -18.82
C ILE A 88 -20.10 -26.70 -19.72
N ALA A 89 -20.48 -26.59 -20.99
CA ALA A 89 -19.92 -25.63 -21.94
C ALA A 89 -20.16 -24.19 -21.49
N GLU A 90 -21.37 -23.87 -21.03
CA GLU A 90 -21.71 -22.54 -20.47
C GLU A 90 -20.91 -22.23 -19.19
N LYS A 91 -20.71 -23.22 -18.31
CA LYS A 91 -19.90 -23.02 -17.10
C LYS A 91 -18.42 -22.88 -17.42
N ALA A 92 -17.91 -23.61 -18.40
CA ALA A 92 -16.50 -23.58 -18.80
C ALA A 92 -16.15 -22.35 -19.68
N SER A 93 -17.15 -21.74 -20.33
CA SER A 93 -16.99 -20.53 -21.15
C SER A 93 -16.96 -19.25 -20.33
N LYS A 94 -17.40 -19.27 -19.07
CA LYS A 94 -17.15 -18.18 -18.11
C LYS A 94 -15.65 -17.99 -17.97
N GLN A 95 -15.13 -17.00 -18.70
CA GLN A 95 -13.73 -16.64 -18.67
C GLN A 95 -13.43 -15.89 -17.37
N THR A 96 -12.67 -16.52 -16.48
CA THR A 96 -11.91 -15.77 -15.47
C THR A 96 -10.71 -15.15 -16.18
N GLN A 97 -10.87 -13.96 -16.76
CA GLN A 97 -9.72 -13.17 -17.21
C GLN A 97 -9.14 -12.45 -15.99
N GLU A 98 -8.31 -13.14 -15.22
CA GLU A 98 -7.32 -12.45 -14.40
C GLU A 98 -5.99 -12.52 -15.14
N ALA A 99 -5.83 -11.63 -16.12
CA ALA A 99 -4.53 -11.38 -16.69
C ALA A 99 -3.75 -10.50 -15.69
N SER A 100 -3.10 -11.13 -14.72
CA SER A 100 -2.06 -10.49 -13.91
C SER A 100 -0.82 -10.28 -14.79
N LEU A 101 -0.91 -9.34 -15.71
CA LEU A 101 0.22 -8.92 -16.52
C LEU A 101 1.12 -8.05 -15.63
N GLN A 102 2.23 -8.62 -15.18
CA GLN A 102 3.32 -7.91 -14.50
C GLN A 102 4.02 -6.97 -15.50
N LEU A 103 4.35 -5.76 -15.07
CA LEU A 103 4.65 -4.65 -15.97
C LEU A 103 6.08 -4.14 -15.79
N SER A 104 7.05 -4.90 -16.30
CA SER A 104 8.46 -4.50 -16.25
C SER A 104 8.82 -3.48 -17.34
N MET A 105 8.76 -2.17 -17.04
CA MET A 105 9.07 -1.09 -18.00
C MET A 105 10.56 -0.79 -18.12
N LYS A 106 11.00 -0.42 -19.33
CA LYS A 106 12.33 0.17 -19.56
C LYS A 106 12.26 1.68 -19.36
N MET A 107 12.74 2.14 -18.21
CA MET A 107 12.81 3.57 -17.92
C MET A 107 13.90 4.27 -18.73
N SER A 108 13.67 5.55 -19.02
CA SER A 108 14.72 6.43 -19.55
C SER A 108 15.88 6.53 -18.53
N ARG A 109 17.11 6.68 -19.04
CA ARG A 109 18.30 6.72 -18.17
C ARG A 109 18.24 7.95 -17.27
N LEU A 110 18.13 7.74 -15.96
CA LEU A 110 18.34 8.78 -14.96
C LEU A 110 19.84 9.07 -14.81
N GLY A 111 20.22 10.32 -15.06
CA GLY A 111 21.53 10.86 -14.71
C GLY A 111 21.78 10.88 -13.20
N GLY A 112 23.03 11.17 -12.81
CA GLY A 112 23.42 11.20 -11.39
C GLY A 112 22.80 12.35 -10.59
N LYS A 113 22.37 13.43 -11.26
CA LYS A 113 21.70 14.58 -10.64
C LYS A 113 20.23 14.57 -11.01
N ILE A 114 19.36 14.63 -10.00
CA ILE A 114 17.91 14.62 -10.18
C ILE A 114 17.36 16.02 -9.91
N ILE A 115 16.95 16.31 -8.69
CA ILE A 115 16.48 17.63 -8.30
C ILE A 115 17.20 18.02 -7.02
N GLU A 116 17.78 19.21 -7.02
CA GLU A 116 18.48 19.77 -5.87
C GLU A 116 17.87 21.15 -5.57
N LEU A 117 17.29 21.26 -4.38
CA LEU A 117 16.63 22.43 -3.84
C LEU A 117 17.55 23.06 -2.80
N LYS A 118 17.90 24.33 -3.00
CA LYS A 118 18.74 25.08 -2.08
C LYS A 118 18.06 26.33 -1.58
N LYS A 119 17.83 26.39 -0.27
CA LYS A 119 17.27 27.50 0.50
C LYS A 119 16.06 28.12 -0.19
N ILE A 120 15.05 27.30 -0.45
CA ILE A 120 13.86 27.76 -1.16
C ILE A 120 12.92 28.48 -0.20
N TYR A 121 12.49 29.67 -0.61
CA TYR A 121 11.49 30.46 0.09
C TYR A 121 10.29 30.70 -0.82
N LYS A 122 9.10 30.54 -0.25
CA LYS A 122 7.84 30.86 -0.92
C LYS A 122 6.83 31.36 0.09
N SER A 123 6.19 32.48 -0.25
CA SER A 123 5.12 33.11 0.51
C SER A 123 4.00 33.59 -0.42
N TYR A 124 2.76 33.47 0.03
CA TYR A 124 1.60 34.10 -0.62
C TYR A 124 0.96 35.06 0.38
N GLY A 125 1.21 36.36 0.19
CA GLY A 125 0.80 37.39 1.15
C GLY A 125 1.39 37.09 2.53
N ASP A 126 0.53 36.92 3.53
CA ASP A 126 0.92 36.62 4.91
C ASP A 126 1.18 35.12 5.17
N THR A 127 0.83 34.25 4.22
CA THR A 127 1.00 32.79 4.37
C THR A 127 2.37 32.35 3.87
N ILE A 128 3.20 31.83 4.78
CA ILE A 128 4.52 31.30 4.47
C ILE A 128 4.39 29.81 4.14
N ILE A 129 4.78 29.42 2.93
CA ILE A 129 4.70 28.03 2.45
C ILE A 129 6.04 27.32 2.61
N LEU A 130 7.16 27.99 2.29
CA LEU A 130 8.52 27.45 2.41
C LEU A 130 9.44 28.46 3.08
N LYS A 131 10.19 28.03 4.09
CA LYS A 131 11.15 28.86 4.81
C LYS A 131 12.56 28.26 4.76
N GLY A 132 13.25 28.46 3.65
CA GLY A 132 14.64 28.04 3.49
C GLY A 132 14.79 26.53 3.39
N PHE A 133 13.90 25.88 2.65
CA PHE A 133 13.92 24.43 2.49
C PHE A 133 15.09 23.98 1.61
N ASP A 134 15.88 23.04 2.12
CA ASP A 134 17.02 22.41 1.45
C ASP A 134 16.72 20.91 1.31
N TYR A 135 16.70 20.39 0.09
CA TYR A 135 16.46 18.95 -0.15
C TYR A 135 17.05 18.49 -1.48
N THR A 136 17.58 17.27 -1.51
CA THR A 136 18.20 16.70 -2.72
C THR A 136 17.62 15.32 -2.99
N PHE A 137 16.95 15.18 -4.13
CA PHE A 137 16.35 13.92 -4.54
C PHE A 137 17.42 12.92 -5.01
N LYS A 138 17.34 11.69 -4.51
CA LYS A 138 18.18 10.56 -4.92
C LYS A 138 17.51 9.71 -5.99
N LYS A 139 18.32 8.93 -6.71
CA LYS A 139 17.83 8.06 -7.79
C LYS A 139 16.98 6.93 -7.24
N GLY A 140 15.78 6.78 -7.80
CA GLY A 140 14.82 5.77 -7.36
C GLY A 140 14.14 6.12 -6.03
N GLU A 141 14.33 7.33 -5.52
CA GLU A 141 13.77 7.74 -4.24
C GLU A 141 12.25 7.89 -4.31
N ARG A 142 11.57 7.37 -3.29
CA ARG A 142 10.11 7.40 -3.15
C ARG A 142 9.75 8.26 -1.95
N VAL A 143 9.21 9.43 -2.27
CA VAL A 143 8.91 10.50 -1.33
C VAL A 143 7.41 10.65 -1.19
N GLY A 144 6.93 10.67 0.03
CA GLY A 144 5.55 10.98 0.35
C GLY A 144 5.44 12.37 0.98
N ILE A 145 4.44 13.14 0.59
CA ILE A 145 4.13 14.44 1.18
C ILE A 145 2.86 14.30 2.01
N ILE A 146 2.94 14.74 3.27
CA ILE A 146 1.80 14.79 4.19
C ILE A 146 1.67 16.22 4.71
N GLY A 147 0.44 16.70 4.87
CA GLY A 147 0.15 18.00 5.48
C GLY A 147 -1.32 18.34 5.37
N ALA A 148 -1.79 19.31 6.15
CA ALA A 148 -3.17 19.78 6.04
C ALA A 148 -3.44 20.40 4.65
N ASN A 149 -4.72 20.49 4.28
CA ASN A 149 -5.12 21.17 3.06
C ASN A 149 -4.82 22.67 3.18
N GLY A 150 -4.25 23.26 2.13
CA GLY A 150 -3.87 24.67 2.11
C GLY A 150 -2.46 24.99 2.64
N VAL A 151 -1.67 24.00 3.09
CA VAL A 151 -0.29 24.22 3.54
C VAL A 151 0.71 24.37 2.36
N GLY A 152 0.21 24.32 1.11
CA GLY A 152 1.02 24.56 -0.09
C GLY A 152 1.69 23.32 -0.71
N LYS A 153 1.15 22.12 -0.48
CA LYS A 153 1.61 20.86 -1.11
C LYS A 153 1.63 20.95 -2.65
N SER A 154 0.52 21.39 -3.25
CA SER A 154 0.43 21.55 -4.71
C SER A 154 1.34 22.69 -5.22
N THR A 155 1.47 23.79 -4.46
CA THR A 155 2.44 24.85 -4.76
C THR A 155 3.87 24.32 -4.79
N PHE A 156 4.26 23.48 -3.83
CA PHE A 156 5.57 22.84 -3.83
C PHE A 156 5.78 22.00 -5.11
N THR A 157 4.77 21.23 -5.54
CA THR A 157 4.89 20.46 -6.80
C THR A 157 4.99 21.33 -8.05
N ASN A 158 4.34 22.51 -8.08
CA ASN A 158 4.44 23.45 -9.18
C ASN A 158 5.84 24.09 -9.25
N ILE A 159 6.41 24.42 -8.08
CA ILE A 159 7.77 24.95 -7.95
C ILE A 159 8.79 23.92 -8.44
N LEU A 160 8.62 22.64 -8.09
CA LEU A 160 9.49 21.55 -8.57
C LEU A 160 9.51 21.42 -10.09
N GLN A 161 8.35 21.65 -10.73
CA GLN A 161 8.19 21.56 -12.17
C GLN A 161 8.63 22.84 -12.91
N GLY A 162 8.90 23.93 -12.18
CA GLY A 162 9.17 25.25 -12.76
C GLY A 162 7.93 25.94 -13.35
N ILE A 163 6.72 25.49 -12.98
CA ILE A 163 5.46 26.17 -13.36
C ILE A 163 5.29 27.46 -12.56
N GLU A 164 5.67 27.42 -11.28
CA GLU A 164 5.70 28.59 -10.39
C GLU A 164 7.13 28.89 -9.97
N GLU A 165 7.49 30.18 -9.93
CA GLU A 165 8.80 30.62 -9.45
C GLU A 165 8.82 30.70 -7.92
N ALA A 166 9.93 30.29 -7.33
CA ALA A 166 10.22 30.54 -5.91
C ALA A 166 10.61 32.01 -5.70
N ASP A 167 10.26 32.57 -4.54
CA ASP A 167 10.57 33.98 -4.23
C ASP A 167 12.08 34.14 -3.95
N SER A 168 12.72 33.09 -3.42
CA SER A 168 14.16 33.02 -3.24
C SER A 168 14.64 31.57 -3.23
N GLY A 169 15.93 31.36 -3.47
CA GLY A 169 16.56 30.04 -3.53
C GLY A 169 17.04 29.65 -4.93
N LYS A 170 17.54 28.42 -5.05
CA LYS A 170 17.97 27.84 -6.33
C LYS A 170 17.41 26.43 -6.48
N ILE A 171 16.85 26.16 -7.66
CA ILE A 171 16.33 24.84 -8.04
C ILE A 171 17.18 24.36 -9.21
N ASN A 172 17.90 23.26 -9.02
CA ASN A 172 18.67 22.62 -10.08
C ASN A 172 17.97 21.31 -10.46
N VAL A 173 17.34 21.29 -11.62
CA VAL A 173 16.76 20.09 -12.23
C VAL A 173 17.79 19.50 -13.20
N GLY A 174 17.98 18.19 -13.18
CA GLY A 174 18.86 17.50 -14.13
C GLY A 174 18.25 17.44 -15.54
N ASP A 175 19.07 17.66 -16.56
CA ASP A 175 18.64 17.76 -17.98
C ASP A 175 17.94 16.49 -18.51
N THR A 176 18.22 15.34 -17.91
CA THR A 176 17.62 14.06 -18.30
C THR A 176 16.24 13.82 -17.68
N ILE A 177 15.72 14.71 -16.83
CA ILE A 177 14.44 14.51 -16.15
C ILE A 177 13.26 14.74 -17.10
N VAL A 178 12.33 13.79 -17.07
CA VAL A 178 11.01 13.88 -17.70
C VAL A 178 9.98 13.76 -16.59
N PHE A 179 9.31 14.88 -16.30
CA PHE A 179 8.24 14.92 -15.31
C PHE A 179 6.95 14.32 -15.85
N GLY A 180 6.31 13.48 -15.03
CA GLY A 180 4.91 13.11 -15.17
C GLY A 180 4.14 13.69 -13.99
N ASN A 181 3.16 14.56 -14.25
CA ASN A 181 2.36 15.17 -13.20
C ASN A 181 0.90 14.72 -13.33
N TYR A 182 0.39 14.05 -12.30
CA TYR A 182 -1.02 13.78 -12.10
C TYR A 182 -1.56 14.76 -11.07
N SER A 183 -2.28 15.79 -11.53
CA SER A 183 -2.91 16.77 -10.67
C SER A 183 -4.43 16.64 -10.66
N GLN A 184 -5.05 17.14 -9.59
CA GLN A 184 -6.52 17.18 -9.46
C GLN A 184 -7.18 18.00 -10.56
N GLN A 185 -6.49 19.05 -11.04
CA GLN A 185 -6.88 19.83 -12.21
C GLN A 185 -6.86 18.92 -13.44
N GLY A 186 -8.03 18.38 -13.78
CA GLY A 186 -8.15 17.37 -14.81
C GLY A 186 -7.57 17.81 -16.15
N LEU A 187 -7.06 16.83 -16.91
CA LEU A 187 -6.59 17.04 -18.27
C LEU A 187 -7.75 17.53 -19.14
N GLN A 188 -7.55 18.60 -19.91
CA GLN A 188 -8.51 19.02 -20.93
C GLN A 188 -8.50 18.01 -22.07
N LEU A 189 -9.29 16.95 -21.93
CA LEU A 189 -9.43 15.92 -22.95
C LEU A 189 -10.27 16.47 -24.11
N LYS A 190 -9.75 16.31 -25.33
CA LYS A 190 -10.53 16.53 -26.55
C LYS A 190 -11.59 15.43 -26.65
N GLU A 191 -12.83 15.78 -26.35
CA GLU A 191 -13.92 14.81 -26.17
C GLU A 191 -14.38 14.13 -27.48
N ASP A 192 -13.94 14.65 -28.63
CA ASP A 192 -14.21 14.18 -29.99
C ASP A 192 -13.28 13.05 -30.46
N GLN A 193 -12.24 12.72 -29.70
CA GLN A 193 -11.30 11.64 -30.04
C GLN A 193 -11.70 10.30 -29.41
N ARG A 194 -11.30 9.19 -30.07
CA ARG A 194 -11.41 7.85 -29.48
C ARG A 194 -10.31 7.61 -28.45
N VAL A 195 -10.59 6.77 -27.46
CA VAL A 195 -9.64 6.45 -26.38
C VAL A 195 -8.30 5.93 -26.94
N ILE A 196 -8.36 4.95 -27.85
CA ILE A 196 -7.15 4.38 -28.45
C ILE A 196 -6.37 5.37 -29.32
N GLU A 197 -7.07 6.29 -29.99
CA GLU A 197 -6.42 7.32 -30.83
C GLU A 197 -5.71 8.36 -29.97
N PHE A 198 -6.37 8.82 -28.90
CA PHE A 198 -5.76 9.73 -27.94
C PHE A 198 -4.45 9.17 -27.35
N VAL A 199 -4.45 7.88 -27.00
CA VAL A 199 -3.26 7.21 -26.48
C VAL A 199 -2.18 7.04 -27.55
N LYS A 200 -2.56 6.62 -28.78
CA LYS A 200 -1.63 6.47 -29.90
C LYS A 200 -0.98 7.81 -30.30
N ASN A 201 -1.69 8.92 -30.16
CA ASN A 201 -1.14 10.26 -30.41
C ASN A 201 -0.01 10.63 -29.45
N ILE A 202 0.04 10.02 -28.26
CA ILE A 202 1.13 10.25 -27.28
C ILE A 202 2.32 9.35 -27.63
N ALA A 203 2.09 8.06 -27.78
CA ALA A 203 3.11 7.10 -28.18
C ALA A 203 2.47 5.83 -28.78
N GLU A 204 2.99 5.35 -29.90
CA GLU A 204 2.49 4.13 -30.56
C GLU A 204 2.87 2.85 -29.81
N ASN A 205 4.09 2.80 -29.25
CA ASN A 205 4.68 1.59 -28.67
C ASN A 205 5.48 1.89 -27.39
N PHE A 206 5.38 1.00 -26.40
CA PHE A 206 5.99 1.11 -25.08
C PHE A 206 7.17 0.15 -24.92
N PRO A 207 8.42 0.63 -24.78
CA PRO A 207 9.56 -0.25 -24.61
C PRO A 207 9.53 -0.96 -23.24
N LEU A 208 9.59 -2.30 -23.26
CA LEU A 208 9.73 -3.14 -22.07
C LEU A 208 11.19 -3.31 -21.68
N ALA A 209 11.43 -3.51 -20.38
CA ALA A 209 12.77 -3.77 -19.84
C ALA A 209 13.41 -5.02 -20.46
N THR A 210 12.60 -6.03 -20.78
CA THR A 210 13.01 -7.35 -21.26
C THR A 210 13.31 -7.42 -22.76
N GLY A 211 13.22 -6.30 -23.51
CA GLY A 211 13.59 -6.26 -24.94
C GLY A 211 12.42 -6.47 -25.91
N GLY A 212 11.25 -5.89 -25.63
CA GLY A 212 10.09 -5.86 -26.52
C GLY A 212 9.34 -4.54 -26.47
N SER A 213 8.21 -4.43 -27.19
CA SER A 213 7.31 -3.28 -27.12
C SER A 213 5.87 -3.69 -26.83
N LEU A 214 5.22 -3.02 -25.88
CA LEU A 214 3.78 -3.13 -25.61
C LEU A 214 3.03 -2.17 -26.52
N SER A 215 1.99 -2.65 -27.17
CA SER A 215 1.10 -1.79 -27.94
C SER A 215 0.20 -0.96 -27.03
N ALA A 216 -0.25 0.20 -27.51
CA ALA A 216 -1.24 1.02 -26.79
C ALA A 216 -2.50 0.23 -26.36
N ALA A 217 -2.97 -0.70 -27.19
CA ALA A 217 -4.15 -1.51 -26.89
C ALA A 217 -3.92 -2.48 -25.72
N GLN A 218 -2.75 -3.14 -25.67
CA GLN A 218 -2.38 -4.01 -24.56
C GLN A 218 -2.21 -3.21 -23.27
N PHE A 219 -1.60 -2.03 -23.34
CA PHE A 219 -1.44 -1.18 -22.16
C PHE A 219 -2.78 -0.63 -21.64
N LEU A 220 -3.74 -0.33 -22.53
CA LEU A 220 -5.10 0.01 -22.14
C LEU A 220 -5.80 -1.14 -21.39
N GLN A 221 -5.63 -2.39 -21.84
CA GLN A 221 -6.22 -3.56 -21.17
C GLN A 221 -5.72 -3.72 -19.73
N LEU A 222 -4.46 -3.38 -19.47
CA LEU A 222 -3.85 -3.44 -18.13
C LEU A 222 -4.56 -2.55 -17.13
N PHE A 223 -5.04 -1.39 -17.59
CA PHE A 223 -5.81 -0.43 -16.79
C PHE A 223 -7.32 -0.66 -16.87
N LEU A 224 -7.71 -1.90 -17.17
CA LEU A 224 -9.10 -2.36 -17.18
C LEU A 224 -9.96 -1.64 -18.23
N PHE A 225 -9.36 -1.26 -19.37
CA PHE A 225 -10.11 -0.87 -20.56
C PHE A 225 -10.30 -2.08 -21.47
N GLU A 226 -11.50 -2.67 -21.40
CA GLU A 226 -11.93 -3.74 -22.29
C GLU A 226 -11.78 -3.34 -23.76
N PRO A 227 -11.48 -4.30 -24.67
CA PRO A 227 -11.27 -4.03 -26.09
C PRO A 227 -12.38 -3.17 -26.71
N ASP A 228 -13.64 -3.43 -26.37
CA ASP A 228 -14.80 -2.72 -26.92
C ASP A 228 -14.81 -1.24 -26.50
N LYS A 229 -14.39 -0.96 -25.26
CA LYS A 229 -14.32 0.40 -24.72
C LYS A 229 -13.19 1.23 -25.35
N GLN A 230 -12.12 0.60 -25.83
CA GLN A 230 -10.97 1.30 -26.43
C GLN A 230 -11.34 2.06 -27.72
N TYR A 231 -12.36 1.60 -28.43
CA TYR A 231 -12.85 2.24 -29.65
C TYR A 231 -13.97 3.27 -29.40
N THR A 232 -14.39 3.47 -28.14
CA THR A 232 -15.41 4.46 -27.80
C THR A 232 -14.83 5.88 -27.77
N TYR A 233 -15.72 6.87 -27.85
CA TYR A 233 -15.36 8.28 -27.72
C TYR A 233 -15.15 8.65 -26.25
N ILE A 234 -14.20 9.54 -25.99
CA ILE A 234 -13.88 10.01 -24.63
C ILE A 234 -15.10 10.68 -23.97
N SER A 235 -15.96 11.34 -24.74
CA SER A 235 -17.23 11.93 -24.25
C SER A 235 -18.15 10.93 -23.55
N LYS A 236 -18.11 9.64 -23.92
CA LYS A 236 -18.98 8.59 -23.36
C LYS A 236 -18.39 7.90 -22.12
N LEU A 237 -17.16 8.21 -21.76
CA LEU A 237 -16.51 7.62 -20.60
C LEU A 237 -17.07 8.20 -19.30
N SER A 238 -17.21 7.34 -18.30
CA SER A 238 -17.49 7.77 -16.92
C SER A 238 -16.36 8.61 -16.34
N GLY A 239 -16.63 9.39 -15.28
CA GLY A 239 -15.61 10.20 -14.61
C GLY A 239 -14.38 9.40 -14.16
N GLY A 240 -14.60 8.22 -13.56
CA GLY A 240 -13.51 7.31 -13.15
C GLY A 240 -12.73 6.76 -14.34
N GLU A 241 -13.38 6.44 -15.47
CA GLU A 241 -12.70 6.05 -16.71
C GLU A 241 -11.89 7.21 -17.31
N LYS A 242 -12.41 8.44 -17.30
CA LYS A 242 -11.66 9.64 -17.73
C LYS A 242 -10.42 9.85 -16.85
N ARG A 243 -10.53 9.64 -15.53
CA ARG A 243 -9.40 9.74 -14.58
C ARG A 243 -8.36 8.65 -14.80
N ARG A 244 -8.79 7.41 -15.08
CA ARG A 244 -7.90 6.33 -15.51
C ARG A 244 -7.16 6.68 -16.80
N LEU A 245 -7.87 7.22 -17.79
CA LEU A 245 -7.26 7.66 -19.05
C LEU A 245 -6.27 8.80 -18.85
N HIS A 246 -6.54 9.71 -17.91
CA HIS A 246 -5.62 10.77 -17.53
C HIS A 246 -4.33 10.19 -16.93
N LEU A 247 -4.44 9.33 -15.92
CA LEU A 247 -3.29 8.66 -15.31
C LEU A 247 -2.46 7.92 -16.35
N LEU A 248 -3.13 7.15 -17.20
CA LEU A 248 -2.52 6.48 -18.35
C LEU A 248 -1.72 7.47 -19.20
N SER A 249 -2.34 8.56 -19.66
CA SER A 249 -1.68 9.53 -20.54
C SER A 249 -0.34 10.06 -20.01
N ILE A 250 -0.20 10.14 -18.68
CA ILE A 250 1.03 10.55 -18.01
C ILE A 250 2.05 9.41 -18.00
N LEU A 251 1.64 8.20 -17.62
CA LEU A 251 2.49 7.01 -17.63
C LEU A 251 2.98 6.66 -19.04
N PHE A 252 2.14 6.94 -20.06
CA PHE A 252 2.45 6.77 -21.47
C PHE A 252 3.61 7.68 -21.93
N ARG A 253 3.93 8.75 -21.22
CA ARG A 253 5.09 9.60 -21.55
C ARG A 253 6.44 9.01 -21.11
N ASN A 254 6.43 7.84 -20.46
CA ASN A 254 7.60 7.22 -19.82
C ASN A 254 8.39 8.22 -18.95
N PRO A 255 7.73 8.89 -17.98
CA PRO A 255 8.38 9.85 -17.11
C PRO A 255 9.34 9.15 -16.16
N ASN A 256 10.49 9.76 -15.86
CA ASN A 256 11.44 9.24 -14.87
C ASN A 256 11.30 9.90 -13.49
N PHE A 257 10.52 10.97 -13.40
CA PHE A 257 10.09 11.60 -12.16
C PHE A 257 8.56 11.73 -12.18
N LEU A 258 7.87 10.98 -11.31
CA LEU A 258 6.41 10.95 -11.27
C LEU A 258 5.90 11.69 -10.03
N ILE A 259 4.98 12.62 -10.23
CA ILE A 259 4.28 13.39 -9.20
C ILE A 259 2.81 13.00 -9.24
N LEU A 260 2.29 12.50 -8.12
CA LEU A 260 0.89 12.10 -7.97
C LEU A 260 0.24 12.90 -6.85
N ASP A 261 -0.71 13.79 -7.19
CA ASP A 261 -1.47 14.59 -6.23
C ASP A 261 -2.86 13.97 -5.99
N GLU A 262 -3.05 13.41 -4.80
CA GLU A 262 -4.24 12.66 -4.34
C GLU A 262 -4.74 11.61 -5.36
N PRO A 263 -3.89 10.64 -5.78
CA PRO A 263 -4.29 9.64 -6.76
C PRO A 263 -5.39 8.70 -6.28
N THR A 264 -5.61 8.59 -4.97
CA THR A 264 -6.52 7.60 -4.36
C THR A 264 -7.99 8.01 -4.36
N ASN A 265 -8.27 9.31 -4.41
CA ASN A 265 -9.62 9.82 -4.18
C ASN A 265 -10.61 9.51 -5.33
N ASP A 266 -10.11 9.48 -6.57
CA ASP A 266 -10.94 9.38 -7.77
C ASP A 266 -10.82 8.00 -8.48
N LEU A 267 -10.18 7.01 -7.84
CA LEU A 267 -9.91 5.71 -8.43
C LEU A 267 -10.58 4.56 -7.68
N ASP A 268 -11.17 3.65 -8.44
CA ASP A 268 -11.77 2.42 -7.91
C ASP A 268 -10.69 1.51 -7.29
N LEU A 269 -11.08 0.69 -6.30
CA LEU A 269 -10.17 -0.26 -5.63
C LEU A 269 -9.36 -1.16 -6.58
N PRO A 270 -9.93 -1.76 -7.64
CA PRO A 270 -9.15 -2.58 -8.57
C PRO A 270 -8.10 -1.76 -9.34
N THR A 271 -8.47 -0.53 -9.73
CA THR A 271 -7.58 0.40 -10.41
C THR A 271 -6.44 0.83 -9.50
N LEU A 272 -6.72 1.07 -8.22
CA LEU A 272 -5.69 1.36 -7.22
C LEU A 272 -4.72 0.21 -7.04
N ALA A 273 -5.19 -1.04 -7.00
CA ALA A 273 -4.30 -2.19 -6.91
C ALA A 273 -3.37 -2.30 -8.13
N VAL A 274 -3.88 -2.04 -9.34
CA VAL A 274 -3.05 -2.00 -10.57
C VAL A 274 -2.02 -0.87 -10.48
N LEU A 275 -2.43 0.32 -10.05
CA LEU A 275 -1.53 1.46 -9.88
C LEU A 275 -0.46 1.20 -8.83
N GLU A 276 -0.81 0.62 -7.68
CA GLU A 276 0.15 0.25 -6.63
C GLU A 276 1.20 -0.72 -7.17
N ASN A 277 0.78 -1.79 -7.86
CA ASN A 277 1.71 -2.76 -8.43
C ASN A 277 2.62 -2.09 -9.48
N PHE A 278 2.08 -1.19 -10.30
CA PHE A 278 2.85 -0.40 -11.24
C PHE A 278 3.90 0.49 -10.55
N LEU A 279 3.51 1.21 -9.49
CA LEU A 279 4.40 2.12 -8.76
C LEU A 279 5.46 1.36 -7.95
N LEU A 280 5.17 0.13 -7.52
CA LEU A 280 6.15 -0.74 -6.88
C LEU A 280 7.27 -1.18 -7.84
N GLU A 281 6.94 -1.44 -9.10
CA GLU A 281 7.92 -1.81 -10.13
C GLU A 281 8.59 -0.58 -10.77
N PHE A 282 8.10 0.63 -10.46
CA PHE A 282 8.65 1.88 -10.98
C PHE A 282 10.04 2.15 -10.39
N GLY A 283 11.05 2.15 -11.27
CA GLY A 283 12.46 2.42 -10.93
C GLY A 283 12.89 3.89 -11.04
N GLY A 284 11.94 4.80 -11.27
CA GLY A 284 12.18 6.25 -11.27
C GLY A 284 11.99 6.88 -9.90
N CYS A 285 12.06 8.21 -9.84
CA CYS A 285 11.74 8.96 -8.62
C CYS A 285 10.23 9.18 -8.53
N LEU A 286 9.69 8.95 -7.34
CA LEU A 286 8.26 9.04 -7.08
C LEU A 286 7.98 10.07 -5.99
N LEU A 287 7.06 10.99 -6.25
CA LEU A 287 6.56 11.96 -5.30
C LEU A 287 5.05 11.80 -5.18
N ILE A 288 4.57 11.37 -4.03
CA ILE A 288 3.15 11.11 -3.78
C ILE A 288 2.64 12.10 -2.74
N ILE A 289 1.57 12.82 -3.06
CA ILE A 289 0.74 13.51 -2.08
C ILE A 289 -0.51 12.66 -1.89
N SER A 290 -0.69 12.07 -0.72
CA SER A 290 -1.92 11.37 -0.41
C SER A 290 -2.19 11.36 1.09
N HIS A 291 -3.48 11.37 1.42
CA HIS A 291 -3.96 11.07 2.77
C HIS A 291 -4.21 9.57 3.01
N ASP A 292 -4.10 8.71 2.00
CA ASP A 292 -4.30 7.27 2.13
C ASP A 292 -3.07 6.59 2.75
N ARG A 293 -3.28 5.99 3.91
CA ARG A 293 -2.21 5.39 4.71
C ARG A 293 -1.70 4.10 4.11
N TYR A 294 -2.59 3.23 3.63
CA TYR A 294 -2.19 1.95 3.03
C TYR A 294 -1.39 2.19 1.76
N PHE A 295 -1.79 3.19 0.97
CA PHE A 295 -1.09 3.57 -0.25
C PHE A 295 0.31 4.14 0.06
N MET A 296 0.41 5.03 1.04
CA MET A 296 1.68 5.65 1.43
C MET A 296 2.64 4.65 2.08
N ASP A 297 2.17 3.81 3.01
CA ASP A 297 3.03 2.82 3.69
C ASP A 297 3.63 1.79 2.72
N ARG A 298 2.91 1.42 1.66
CA ARG A 298 3.38 0.44 0.67
C ARG A 298 4.38 1.02 -0.34
N LEU A 299 4.25 2.31 -0.68
CA LEU A 299 4.99 2.92 -1.78
C LEU A 299 6.11 3.85 -1.36
N VAL A 300 6.06 4.41 -0.16
CA VAL A 300 6.94 5.50 0.26
C VAL A 300 7.99 5.02 1.26
N ASP A 301 9.23 5.44 1.03
CA ASP A 301 10.37 5.15 1.92
C ASP A 301 10.67 6.32 2.87
N HIS A 302 10.36 7.57 2.46
CA HIS A 302 10.57 8.77 3.27
C HIS A 302 9.42 9.77 3.13
N LEU A 303 9.12 10.49 4.21
CA LEU A 303 8.03 11.45 4.30
C LEU A 303 8.51 12.89 4.50
N LEU A 304 7.98 13.80 3.69
CA LEU A 304 8.03 15.24 3.90
C LEU A 304 6.72 15.70 4.55
N VAL A 305 6.83 16.07 5.82
CA VAL A 305 5.68 16.52 6.61
C VAL A 305 5.65 18.04 6.62
N PHE A 306 4.59 18.60 6.06
CA PHE A 306 4.27 20.01 6.05
C PHE A 306 3.46 20.35 7.31
N GLU A 307 4.14 20.90 8.31
CA GLU A 307 3.54 21.22 9.62
C GLU A 307 2.80 22.57 9.61
N GLY A 308 3.07 23.45 8.63
CA GLY A 308 2.55 24.81 8.57
C GLY A 308 3.67 25.85 8.72
N ASP A 309 3.35 27.12 8.49
CA ASP A 309 4.25 28.27 8.70
C ASP A 309 5.63 28.18 8.02
N GLY A 310 5.70 27.46 6.90
CA GLY A 310 6.93 27.26 6.13
C GLY A 310 7.88 26.18 6.65
N VAL A 311 7.48 25.39 7.64
CA VAL A 311 8.28 24.29 8.21
C VAL A 311 7.94 22.98 7.53
N ILE A 312 8.96 22.35 6.93
CA ILE A 312 8.89 20.99 6.41
C ILE A 312 9.85 20.12 7.21
N ARG A 313 9.32 19.07 7.82
CA ARG A 313 10.10 18.06 8.53
C ARG A 313 10.31 16.85 7.64
N ASP A 314 11.57 16.46 7.47
CA ASP A 314 11.95 15.19 6.86
C ASP A 314 11.85 14.07 7.91
N PHE A 315 11.06 13.05 7.60
CA PHE A 315 10.89 11.85 8.41
C PHE A 315 11.25 10.60 7.59
N PRO A 316 12.36 9.92 7.90
CA PRO A 316 12.69 8.63 7.28
C PRO A 316 11.80 7.54 7.89
N GLY A 317 10.88 6.98 7.10
CA GLY A 317 9.98 5.92 7.54
C GLY A 317 8.57 6.03 6.97
N HIS A 318 7.71 5.09 7.40
CA HIS A 318 6.35 4.95 6.89
C HIS A 318 5.34 5.87 7.61
N TYR A 319 4.18 6.09 7.00
CA TYR A 319 3.12 6.97 7.51
C TYR A 319 2.62 6.51 8.88
N SER A 320 2.44 5.19 9.04
CA SER A 320 1.98 4.62 10.30
C SER A 320 2.92 4.92 11.48
N GLN A 321 4.24 4.93 11.25
CA GLN A 321 5.23 5.26 12.28
C GLN A 321 5.18 6.74 12.66
N TYR A 322 5.12 7.62 11.65
CA TYR A 322 5.00 9.06 11.88
C TYR A 322 3.77 9.39 12.74
N ARG A 323 2.62 8.79 12.45
CA ARG A 323 1.39 9.03 13.22
C ARG A 323 1.49 8.54 14.66
N GLN A 324 2.17 7.43 14.91
CA GLN A 324 2.41 6.95 16.28
C GLN A 324 3.29 7.94 17.07
N GLU A 325 4.31 8.54 16.44
CA GLU A 325 5.10 9.59 17.07
C GLU A 325 4.26 10.83 17.39
N VAL A 326 3.44 11.29 16.45
CA VAL A 326 2.55 12.45 16.66
C VAL A 326 1.55 12.15 17.78
N GLY A 327 0.91 10.98 17.76
CA GLY A 327 -0.02 10.56 18.81
C GLY A 327 0.64 10.44 20.19
N LYS A 328 1.89 9.96 20.25
CA LYS A 328 2.69 9.95 21.48
C LYS A 328 2.97 11.37 21.97
N LYS A 329 3.43 12.28 21.08
CA LYS A 329 3.69 13.69 21.39
C LYS A 329 2.45 14.42 21.91
N GLU A 330 1.31 14.28 21.23
CA GLU A 330 0.03 14.85 21.67
C GLU A 330 -0.45 14.27 23.01
N SER A 331 -0.19 12.98 23.27
CA SER A 331 -0.55 12.36 24.55
C SER A 331 0.35 12.81 25.70
N THR A 332 1.63 13.08 25.43
CA THR A 332 2.56 13.68 26.40
C THR A 332 2.26 15.16 26.65
N GLU A 333 1.85 15.93 25.64
CA GLU A 333 1.44 17.32 25.81
C GLU A 333 0.11 17.45 26.56
N LYS A 334 -0.86 16.57 26.29
CA LYS A 334 -2.12 16.51 27.06
C LYS A 334 -1.93 16.03 28.50
N LYS A 335 -0.92 15.21 28.79
CA LYS A 335 -0.53 14.85 30.17
C LYS A 335 0.33 15.94 30.84
N GLY A 336 1.04 16.77 30.08
CA GLY A 336 1.83 17.90 30.57
C GLY A 336 1.01 19.16 30.89
N ALA A 337 -0.17 19.33 30.29
CA ALA A 337 -1.04 20.49 30.53
C ALA A 337 -1.74 20.51 31.90
N GLY A 338 -1.55 19.47 32.74
CA GLY A 338 -2.08 19.39 34.11
C GLY A 338 -1.10 19.77 35.22
N ALA A 339 0.14 20.17 34.89
CA ALA A 339 1.14 20.50 35.91
C ALA A 339 2.04 21.68 35.49
N THR A 340 1.67 22.86 35.96
CA THR A 340 2.46 24.10 36.02
C THR A 340 2.10 24.73 37.38
N ILE A 341 2.99 25.09 38.32
CA ILE A 341 4.36 25.65 38.36
C ILE A 341 4.97 25.25 39.74
N GLU A 342 6.24 24.88 39.87
CA GLU A 342 7.42 25.62 40.40
C GLU A 342 8.54 24.55 40.48
N THR A 343 9.82 24.73 40.16
CA THR A 343 10.76 25.80 40.49
C THR A 343 11.99 25.75 39.56
N SER A 344 12.72 26.86 39.58
CA SER A 344 13.88 27.28 38.80
C SER A 344 15.19 26.47 38.91
N ALA A 345 15.85 26.35 37.76
CA ALA A 345 17.25 26.68 37.43
C ALA A 345 18.45 25.93 38.07
N GLN A 346 19.41 25.63 37.16
CA GLN A 346 20.85 25.35 37.32
C GLN A 346 21.28 23.88 37.51
N HIS A 347 21.82 23.25 36.46
CA HIS A 347 23.28 23.20 36.25
C HIS A 347 23.66 22.59 34.89
N ILE A 348 24.79 23.09 34.38
CA ILE A 348 25.49 22.78 33.13
C ILE A 348 26.32 21.50 33.31
N SER A 349 26.36 20.59 32.32
CA SER A 349 27.58 20.28 31.53
C SER A 349 27.54 18.90 30.84
N ALA A 350 27.74 18.95 29.51
CA ALA A 350 28.64 18.12 28.71
C ALA A 350 28.66 16.59 28.89
N ALA A 351 28.28 15.88 27.82
CA ALA A 351 29.11 14.80 27.27
C ALA A 351 28.77 14.56 25.80
N VAL A 352 29.84 14.48 25.01
CA VAL A 352 29.88 14.26 23.57
C VAL A 352 30.10 12.75 23.32
N VAL A 353 29.70 12.29 22.13
CA VAL A 353 30.18 11.09 21.39
C VAL A 353 29.63 9.73 21.87
N ALA A 354 28.95 9.00 20.99
CA ALA A 354 29.59 7.89 20.26
C ALA A 354 28.60 7.01 19.48
N THR A 355 28.85 6.98 18.17
CA THR A 355 28.78 5.81 17.28
C THR A 355 28.69 4.45 17.97
N ALA A 356 27.61 3.71 17.67
CA ALA A 356 27.45 2.31 18.05
C ALA A 356 28.33 1.41 17.16
N GLU A 357 29.56 1.15 17.61
CA GLU A 357 30.30 -0.04 17.18
C GLU A 357 29.85 -1.25 18.01
N LYS A 358 29.54 -2.35 17.32
CA LYS A 358 29.19 -3.65 17.91
C LYS A 358 30.37 -4.17 18.76
N LYS A 359 30.24 -4.07 20.08
CA LYS A 359 31.11 -4.80 21.03
C LYS A 359 30.52 -6.19 21.26
N SER A 360 31.35 -7.21 21.07
CA SER A 360 31.04 -8.60 21.42
C SER A 360 30.82 -8.76 22.92
N LEU A 361 29.92 -9.69 23.29
CA LEU A 361 29.50 -9.92 24.68
C LEU A 361 30.67 -10.13 25.65
N SER A 362 30.61 -9.43 26.77
CA SER A 362 31.50 -9.62 27.93
C SER A 362 31.33 -11.03 28.52
N PHE A 363 32.39 -11.59 29.10
CA PHE A 363 32.33 -12.90 29.79
C PHE A 363 31.23 -12.97 30.87
N LYS A 364 30.90 -11.84 31.50
CA LYS A 364 29.79 -11.75 32.45
C LYS A 364 28.41 -11.85 31.77
N GLU A 365 28.26 -11.29 30.58
CA GLU A 365 27.01 -11.30 29.81
C GLU A 365 26.75 -12.67 29.16
N LYS A 366 27.81 -13.38 28.74
CA LYS A 366 27.67 -14.78 28.27
C LYS A 366 27.19 -15.71 29.39
N ARG A 367 27.68 -15.52 30.61
CA ARG A 367 27.23 -16.28 31.78
C ARG A 367 25.81 -15.91 32.20
N GLU A 368 25.42 -14.63 32.06
CA GLU A 368 24.05 -14.16 32.26
C GLU A 368 23.10 -14.81 31.25
N PHE A 369 23.50 -14.89 29.97
CA PHE A 369 22.73 -15.54 28.91
C PHE A 369 22.47 -17.04 29.18
N GLU A 370 23.51 -17.80 29.55
CA GLU A 370 23.37 -19.22 29.91
C GLU A 370 22.52 -19.44 31.17
N LEU A 371 22.56 -18.51 32.13
CA LEU A 371 21.71 -18.55 33.33
C LEU A 371 20.24 -18.26 32.98
N LEU A 372 19.99 -17.23 32.15
CA LEU A 372 18.65 -16.87 31.70
C LEU A 372 17.99 -18.01 30.92
N GLU A 373 18.75 -18.74 30.10
CA GLU A 373 18.21 -19.90 29.37
C GLU A 373 17.73 -21.01 30.30
N LYS A 374 18.52 -21.32 31.35
CA LYS A 374 18.13 -22.30 32.38
C LYS A 374 16.93 -21.81 33.19
N GLU A 375 16.93 -20.54 33.57
CA GLU A 375 15.82 -19.95 34.34
C GLU A 375 14.51 -19.90 33.53
N LEU A 376 14.56 -19.54 32.25
CA LEU A 376 13.41 -19.56 31.35
C LEU A 376 12.86 -20.97 31.16
N GLN A 377 13.72 -21.99 31.05
CA GLN A 377 13.26 -23.38 31.02
C GLN A 377 12.52 -23.76 32.31
N THR A 378 13.08 -23.45 33.49
CA THR A 378 12.41 -23.76 34.77
C THR A 378 11.08 -23.02 34.96
N LEU A 379 11.00 -21.75 34.55
CA LEU A 379 9.78 -20.95 34.66
C LEU A 379 8.70 -21.43 33.68
N ASN A 380 9.07 -21.86 32.47
CA ASN A 380 8.13 -22.45 31.51
C ASN A 380 7.60 -23.81 31.99
N GLU A 381 8.43 -24.62 32.64
CA GLU A 381 7.97 -25.85 33.30
C GLU A 381 7.01 -25.57 34.48
N GLU A 382 7.28 -24.55 35.29
CA GLU A 382 6.38 -24.11 36.37
C GLU A 382 5.04 -23.60 35.80
N LYS A 383 5.08 -22.75 34.76
CA LYS A 383 3.89 -22.26 34.04
C LYS A 383 3.03 -23.42 33.51
N LYS A 384 3.67 -24.45 32.94
CA LYS A 384 2.98 -25.64 32.44
C LYS A 384 2.32 -26.43 33.57
N LYS A 385 3.00 -26.65 34.70
CA LYS A 385 2.46 -27.36 35.88
C LYS A 385 1.26 -26.61 36.49
N ILE A 386 1.34 -25.29 36.61
CA ILE A 386 0.21 -24.47 37.11
C ILE A 386 -0.97 -24.56 36.14
N GLY A 387 -0.71 -24.54 34.83
CA GLY A 387 -1.75 -24.73 33.80
C GLY A 387 -2.45 -26.08 33.88
N GLU A 388 -1.68 -27.16 34.09
CA GLU A 388 -2.21 -28.52 34.30
C GLU A 388 -3.04 -28.61 35.60
N GLN A 389 -2.61 -27.94 36.68
CA GLN A 389 -3.35 -27.88 37.94
C GLN A 389 -4.67 -27.11 37.81
N LEU A 390 -4.67 -25.97 37.11
CA LEU A 390 -5.87 -25.20 36.79
C LEU A 390 -6.85 -26.00 35.91
N ALA A 391 -6.34 -26.78 34.96
CA ALA A 391 -7.16 -27.61 34.07
C ALA A 391 -7.73 -28.87 34.75
N SER A 392 -7.08 -29.37 35.81
CA SER A 392 -7.47 -30.62 36.49
C SER A 392 -8.82 -30.56 37.23
N GLY A 393 -9.39 -29.37 37.43
CA GLY A 393 -10.73 -29.19 38.01
C GLY A 393 -10.91 -29.65 39.46
N THR A 394 -9.82 -29.99 40.17
CA THR A 394 -9.85 -30.52 41.55
C THR A 394 -9.53 -29.47 42.62
N CYS A 395 -9.30 -28.21 42.23
CA CYS A 395 -8.85 -27.16 43.14
C CYS A 395 -10.02 -26.41 43.80
N SER A 396 -9.86 -26.09 45.09
CA SER A 396 -10.78 -25.21 45.83
C SER A 396 -10.71 -23.76 45.33
N TYR A 397 -11.75 -22.96 45.58
CA TYR A 397 -11.85 -21.57 45.11
C TYR A 397 -10.67 -20.68 45.57
N GLU A 398 -10.17 -20.88 46.80
CA GLU A 398 -9.00 -20.17 47.33
C GLU A 398 -7.70 -20.59 46.63
N GLN A 399 -7.56 -21.88 46.31
CA GLN A 399 -6.39 -22.38 45.56
C GLN A 399 -6.40 -21.91 44.10
N LEU A 400 -7.57 -21.76 43.47
CA LEU A 400 -7.68 -21.22 42.12
C LEU A 400 -7.25 -19.75 42.05
N THR A 401 -7.59 -18.96 43.06
CA THR A 401 -7.19 -17.55 43.14
C THR A 401 -5.68 -17.42 43.37
N GLU A 402 -5.10 -18.23 44.26
CA GLU A 402 -3.65 -18.24 44.49
C GLU A 402 -2.87 -18.71 43.26
N LEU A 403 -3.32 -19.78 42.59
CA LEU A 403 -2.69 -20.28 41.36
C LEU A 403 -2.82 -19.30 40.19
N SER A 404 -3.92 -18.55 40.09
CA SER A 404 -4.10 -17.51 39.08
C SER A 404 -3.14 -16.33 39.30
N LEU A 405 -2.99 -15.86 40.53
CA LEU A 405 -2.04 -14.79 40.87
C LEU A 405 -0.59 -15.24 40.64
N ARG A 406 -0.29 -16.50 40.98
CA ARG A 406 1.04 -17.07 40.73
C ARG A 406 1.32 -17.25 39.24
N MET A 407 0.32 -17.65 38.44
CA MET A 407 0.42 -17.72 36.98
C MET A 407 0.74 -16.36 36.37
N GLU A 408 0.07 -15.30 36.83
CA GLU A 408 0.29 -13.93 36.36
C GLU A 408 1.73 -13.47 36.68
N HIS A 409 2.18 -13.68 37.93
CA HIS A 409 3.55 -13.34 38.33
C HIS A 409 4.61 -14.14 37.57
N VAL A 410 4.41 -15.44 37.36
CA VAL A 410 5.34 -16.28 36.58
C VAL A 410 5.38 -15.81 35.12
N SER A 411 4.24 -15.46 34.52
CA SER A 411 4.21 -14.95 33.14
C SER A 411 4.91 -13.61 33.01
N SER A 412 4.68 -12.66 33.93
CA SER A 412 5.38 -11.36 33.87
C SER A 412 6.89 -11.51 34.06
N THR A 413 7.30 -12.48 34.88
CA THR A 413 8.73 -12.77 35.11
C THR A 413 9.36 -13.37 33.85
N ILE A 414 8.67 -14.27 33.15
CA ILE A 414 9.11 -14.82 31.85
C ILE A 414 9.28 -13.68 30.85
N ASP A 415 8.28 -12.83 30.66
CA ASP A 415 8.32 -11.73 29.69
C ASP A 415 9.52 -10.80 29.94
N SER A 416 9.78 -10.45 31.20
CA SER A 416 10.94 -9.59 31.56
C SER A 416 12.29 -10.26 31.25
N LYS A 417 12.40 -11.57 31.46
CA LYS A 417 13.62 -12.35 31.19
C LYS A 417 13.81 -12.65 29.72
N GLU A 418 12.73 -12.86 28.97
CA GLU A 418 12.75 -13.02 27.51
C GLU A 418 13.22 -11.73 26.82
N MET A 419 12.73 -10.56 27.26
CA MET A 419 13.21 -9.27 26.75
C MET A 419 14.72 -9.10 27.00
N ARG A 420 15.19 -9.45 28.21
CA ARG A 420 16.62 -9.38 28.55
C ARG A 420 17.46 -10.39 27.76
N TRP A 421 16.93 -11.58 27.53
CA TRP A 421 17.56 -12.61 26.70
C TRP A 421 17.65 -12.16 25.24
N LEU A 422 16.62 -11.50 24.71
CA LEU A 422 16.57 -10.98 23.35
C LEU A 422 17.58 -9.84 23.14
N GLU A 423 17.71 -8.92 24.11
CA GLU A 423 18.76 -7.89 24.13
C GLU A 423 20.18 -8.49 24.08
N LEU A 424 20.42 -9.57 24.84
CA LEU A 424 21.72 -10.25 24.87
C LEU A 424 21.96 -11.09 23.59
N SER A 425 20.91 -11.67 23.01
CA SER A 425 20.94 -12.39 21.74
C SER A 425 21.31 -11.49 20.57
N GLU A 426 20.72 -10.29 20.47
CA GLU A 426 21.04 -9.33 19.40
C GLU A 426 22.48 -8.79 19.46
N ARG A 427 23.13 -8.92 20.63
CA ARG A 427 24.53 -8.52 20.87
C ARG A 427 25.54 -9.66 20.71
N ASN A 428 25.08 -10.92 20.59
CA ASN A 428 25.93 -12.11 20.52
C ASN A 428 26.49 -12.38 19.12
#